data_AF-A0A6I9MFB7-F1
#
_entry.id   AF-A0A6I9MFB7-F1
#
_cell.length_a   1.000
_cell.length_b   1.000
_cell.length_c   1.000
_cell.angle_alpha   90.00
_cell.angle_beta   90.00
_cell.angle_gamma   90.00
#
_symmetry.space_group_name_H-M   'P 1'
#
loop_
_entity.id
_entity.type
_entity.pdbx_description
1 polymer ?
#
loop_
_entity_poly.entity_id
_entity_poly.type
_entity_poly.pdbx_seq_one_letter_code
_entity_poly.pdbx_strand_id
1 'polypeptide(L)'
;MVVGCLTKMDTFPSVFPPGGDSSRLNPEPEFQNMLIDERVRCEHHKHNYQALKIEHKRLQEEYVKSQNELKRVLHEKQTNQEKFQLLLEELRAELMEKIKDLEEMKRQVLTPQKLELVRAQMQQELEAPMRERFRTLDEEVERYRAEYNKLRYEHTFLKSEFEHQKEEFTRISEEEKMKFESE
;
A
#
# COMPACT_ATOMS: atom_id res chain seq x y z
N MET A 1 13.36 56.93 4.85
CA MET A 1 13.16 58.39 4.97
C MET A 1 13.53 58.79 6.39
N VAL A 2 14.75 59.30 6.57
CA VAL A 2 15.25 59.79 7.86
C VAL A 2 15.00 61.29 7.87
N VAL A 3 14.02 61.73 8.66
CA VAL A 3 13.74 63.16 8.88
C VAL A 3 14.76 63.67 9.88
N GLY A 4 15.85 64.23 9.37
CA GLY A 4 16.83 64.98 10.17
C GLY A 4 16.26 66.34 10.52
N CYS A 5 15.76 66.49 11.75
CA CYS A 5 15.34 67.78 12.28
C CYS A 5 16.59 68.50 12.82
N LEU A 6 17.06 69.49 12.05
CA LEU A 6 18.14 70.39 12.39
C LEU A 6 17.65 71.34 13.49
N THR A 7 17.91 71.03 14.76
CA THR A 7 17.63 71.94 15.87
C THR A 7 18.65 73.07 15.88
N LYS A 8 18.16 74.28 15.60
CA LYS A 8 18.90 75.54 15.75
C LYS A 8 19.42 75.62 17.19
N MET A 9 20.73 75.75 17.36
CA MET A 9 21.32 76.18 18.63
C MET A 9 21.14 77.69 18.75
N ASP A 10 20.22 78.11 19.62
CA ASP A 10 20.17 79.48 20.08
C ASP A 10 21.46 79.80 20.84
N THR A 11 22.11 80.87 20.41
CA THR A 11 23.33 81.38 21.02
C THR A 11 22.97 81.93 22.40
N PHE A 12 23.36 81.23 23.46
CA PHE A 12 23.18 81.71 24.83
C PHE A 12 23.93 83.03 25.01
N PRO A 13 23.31 84.08 25.59
CA PRO A 13 24.02 85.31 25.89
C PRO A 13 25.02 85.03 27.03
N SER A 14 26.31 85.18 26.71
CA SER A 14 27.41 85.24 27.69
C SER A 14 27.24 86.49 28.56
N VAL A 15 26.46 86.38 29.62
CA VAL A 15 26.42 87.38 30.70
C VAL A 15 27.39 86.92 31.79
N PHE A 16 28.65 87.36 31.69
CA PHE A 16 29.54 87.39 32.85
C PHE A 16 29.14 88.60 33.71
N PRO A 17 28.89 88.43 35.02
CA PRO A 17 28.65 89.57 35.90
C PRO A 17 29.98 90.33 36.14
N PRO A 18 29.94 91.66 36.27
CA PRO A 18 31.13 92.46 36.53
C PRO A 18 31.63 92.21 37.95
N GLY A 19 32.95 92.03 38.08
CA GLY A 19 33.62 91.90 39.37
C GLY A 19 33.37 93.10 40.27
N GLY A 20 32.92 92.81 41.50
CA GLY A 20 32.72 93.75 42.58
C GLY A 20 33.11 93.09 43.90
N ASP A 21 33.95 93.78 44.65
CA ASP A 21 34.86 93.28 45.67
C ASP A 21 34.20 92.99 47.04
N SER A 22 34.74 91.96 47.71
CA SER A 22 34.94 91.83 49.16
C SER A 22 33.74 91.85 50.14
N SER A 23 33.28 90.67 50.56
CA SER A 23 33.08 90.31 51.99
C SER A 23 32.88 88.81 52.19
N ARG A 24 33.80 88.20 52.97
CA ARG A 24 33.74 86.80 53.41
C ARG A 24 32.57 86.58 54.37
N LEU A 25 31.54 85.88 53.88
CA LEU A 25 30.70 84.99 54.67
C LEU A 25 30.74 83.64 53.93
N ASN A 26 31.47 82.67 54.47
CA ASN A 26 31.82 81.38 53.86
C ASN A 26 30.62 80.59 53.27
N PRO A 27 30.60 80.33 51.95
CA PRO A 27 29.91 79.19 51.32
C PRO A 27 30.91 78.09 50.90
N GLU A 28 32.17 78.21 51.31
CA GLU A 28 33.31 77.40 50.84
C GLU A 28 33.15 75.87 51.03
N PRO A 29 32.66 75.34 52.17
CA PRO A 29 32.50 73.90 52.33
C PRO A 29 31.27 73.33 51.61
N GLU A 30 30.18 74.09 51.51
CA GLU A 30 28.94 73.64 50.85
C GLU A 30 29.11 73.57 49.34
N PHE A 31 29.78 74.57 48.75
CA PHE A 31 30.10 74.57 47.33
C PHE A 31 31.09 73.45 46.97
N GLN A 32 32.09 73.20 47.82
CA GLN A 32 33.03 72.08 47.64
C GLN A 32 32.34 70.72 47.72
N ASN A 33 31.40 70.53 48.65
CA ASN A 33 30.58 69.32 48.73
C ASN A 33 29.72 69.14 47.47
N MET A 34 29.11 70.21 46.96
CA MET A 34 28.32 70.17 45.72
C MET A 34 29.14 69.73 44.50
N LEU A 35 30.40 70.17 44.39
CA LEU A 35 31.31 69.75 43.31
C LEU A 35 31.74 68.28 43.45
N ILE A 36 31.91 67.79 44.68
CA ILE A 36 32.20 66.38 44.95
C ILE A 36 30.99 65.52 44.56
N ASP A 37 29.79 65.90 44.98
CA ASP A 37 28.55 65.20 44.63
C ASP A 37 28.34 65.17 43.11
N GLU A 38 28.61 66.27 42.42
CA GLU A 38 28.49 66.33 40.96
C GLU A 38 29.51 65.45 40.25
N ARG A 39 30.77 65.41 40.72
CA ARG A 39 31.78 64.49 40.21
C ARG A 39 31.36 63.04 40.39
N VAL A 40 30.82 62.70 41.56
CA VAL A 40 30.30 61.35 41.84
C VAL A 40 29.15 61.02 40.90
N ARG A 41 28.19 61.94 40.67
CA ARG A 41 27.11 61.75 39.69
C ARG A 41 27.63 61.52 38.27
N CYS A 42 28.60 62.32 37.83
CA CYS A 42 29.23 62.18 36.52
C CYS A 42 29.88 60.80 36.34
N GLU A 43 30.63 60.31 37.34
CA GLU A 43 31.23 58.97 37.28
C GLU A 43 30.17 57.86 37.26
N HIS A 44 29.07 58.00 38.02
CA HIS A 44 27.94 57.06 37.94
C HIS A 44 27.29 57.05 36.55
N HIS A 45 27.05 58.21 35.95
CA HIS A 45 26.50 58.29 34.59
C HIS A 45 27.42 57.66 33.55
N LYS A 46 28.73 57.86 33.68
CA LYS A 46 29.73 57.23 32.82
C LYS A 46 29.74 55.71 32.97
N HIS A 47 29.68 55.20 34.20
CA HIS A 47 29.57 53.76 34.45
C HIS A 47 28.29 53.18 33.85
N ASN A 48 27.15 53.83 34.07
CA ASN A 48 25.85 53.39 33.53
C ASN A 48 25.84 53.38 32.00
N TYR A 49 26.42 54.41 31.36
CA TYR A 49 26.53 54.46 29.92
C TYR A 49 27.40 53.31 29.37
N GLN A 50 28.52 53.00 30.04
CA GLN A 50 29.38 51.88 29.67
C GLN A 50 28.65 50.54 29.80
N ALA A 51 27.95 50.32 30.91
CA ALA A 51 27.14 49.12 31.13
C ALA A 51 26.06 48.97 30.06
N LEU A 52 25.33 50.05 29.76
CA LEU A 52 24.29 50.06 28.73
C LEU A 52 24.86 49.77 27.33
N LYS A 53 26.04 50.31 27.00
CA LYS A 53 26.71 50.04 25.72
C LYS A 53 27.11 48.56 25.58
N ILE A 54 27.58 47.94 26.66
CA ILE A 54 27.92 46.51 26.68
C ILE A 54 26.65 45.69 26.45
N GLU A 55 25.58 45.96 27.21
CA GLU A 55 24.30 45.25 27.07
C GLU A 55 23.67 45.44 25.69
N HIS A 56 23.73 46.65 25.12
CA HIS A 56 23.26 46.90 23.76
C HIS A 56 23.99 46.03 22.74
N LYS A 57 25.33 45.94 22.84
CA LYS A 57 26.13 45.09 21.97
C LYS A 57 25.78 43.60 22.15
N ARG A 58 25.63 43.14 23.39
CA ARG A 58 25.23 41.76 23.71
C ARG A 58 23.87 41.42 23.07
N LEU A 59 22.87 42.28 23.26
CA LEU A 59 21.53 42.10 22.68
C LEU A 59 21.56 42.14 21.14
N GLN A 60 22.39 42.99 20.55
CA GLN A 60 22.55 43.05 19.09
C GLN A 60 23.14 41.73 18.54
N GLU A 61 24.15 41.17 19.20
CA GLU A 61 24.73 39.88 18.84
C GLU A 61 23.72 38.73 18.99
N GLU A 62 22.94 38.72 20.07
CA GLU A 62 21.87 37.75 20.31
C GLU A 62 20.74 37.86 19.28
N TYR A 63 20.36 39.07 18.89
CA TYR A 63 19.37 39.31 17.83
C TYR A 63 19.85 38.75 16.49
N VAL A 64 21.09 39.03 16.09
CA VAL A 64 21.67 38.50 14.83
C VAL A 64 21.74 36.98 14.87
N LYS A 65 22.16 36.40 16.00
CA LYS A 65 22.19 34.93 16.18
C LYS A 65 20.80 34.32 16.02
N SER A 66 19.80 34.89 16.68
CA SER A 66 18.41 34.41 16.61
C SER A 66 17.83 34.56 15.21
N GLN A 67 18.16 35.64 14.49
CA GLN A 67 17.72 35.84 13.11
C GLN A 67 18.33 34.80 12.16
N ASN A 68 19.60 34.45 12.35
CA ASN A 68 20.26 33.42 11.55
C ASN A 68 19.71 32.02 11.84
N GLU A 69 19.44 31.73 13.11
CA GLU A 69 18.78 30.49 13.53
C GLU A 69 17.40 30.34 12.88
N LEU A 70 16.60 31.41 12.91
CA LEU A 70 15.28 31.42 12.27
C LEU A 70 15.37 31.13 10.76
N LYS A 71 16.33 31.75 10.06
CA LYS A 71 16.57 31.49 8.63
C LYS A 71 16.94 30.03 8.38
N ARG A 72 17.80 29.44 9.22
CA ARG A 72 18.19 28.04 9.11
C ARG A 72 16.98 27.10 9.28
N VAL A 73 16.22 27.28 10.36
CA VAL A 73 15.04 26.45 10.65
C VAL A 73 13.97 26.57 9.55
N LEU A 74 13.77 27.77 8.99
CA LEU A 74 12.86 27.95 7.86
C LEU A 74 13.31 27.18 6.60
N HIS A 75 14.62 27.20 6.31
CA HIS A 75 15.16 26.44 5.18
C HIS A 75 15.08 24.92 5.41
N GLU A 76 15.39 24.45 6.63
CA GLU A 76 15.25 23.04 7.01
C GLU A 76 13.78 22.60 6.89
N LYS A 77 12.83 23.41 7.36
CA LYS A 77 11.39 23.15 7.22
C LYS A 77 11.00 23.00 5.75
N GLN A 78 11.41 23.93 4.89
CA GLN A 78 11.11 23.90 3.46
C GLN A 78 11.66 22.63 2.79
N THR A 79 12.94 22.32 3.07
CA THR A 79 13.60 21.12 2.53
C THR A 79 12.91 19.84 2.98
N ASN A 80 12.49 19.77 4.25
CA ASN A 80 11.78 18.60 4.76
C ASN A 80 10.38 18.47 4.14
N GLN A 81 9.69 19.60 3.92
CA GLN A 81 8.40 19.60 3.24
C GLN A 81 8.50 19.04 1.81
N GLU A 82 9.53 19.44 1.06
CA GLU A 82 9.80 18.91 -0.29
C GLU A 82 10.10 17.40 -0.26
N LYS A 83 10.91 16.94 0.69
CA LYS A 83 11.19 15.50 0.88
C LYS A 83 9.93 14.70 1.20
N PHE A 84 9.07 15.21 2.08
CA PHE A 84 7.81 14.54 2.39
C PHE A 84 6.85 14.52 1.20
N GLN A 85 6.85 15.57 0.38
CA GLN A 85 6.04 15.61 -0.83
C GLN A 85 6.49 14.56 -1.86
N LEU A 86 7.80 14.44 -2.09
CA LEU A 86 8.35 13.39 -2.96
C LEU A 86 8.01 11.99 -2.44
N LEU A 87 8.20 11.73 -1.13
CA LEU A 87 7.85 10.44 -0.54
C LEU A 87 6.36 10.11 -0.68
N LEU A 88 5.48 11.11 -0.53
CA LEU A 88 4.05 10.91 -0.73
C LEU A 88 3.70 10.59 -2.18
N GLU A 89 4.40 11.19 -3.15
CA GLU A 89 4.23 10.89 -4.57
C GLU A 89 4.70 9.47 -4.92
N GLU A 90 5.85 9.04 -4.38
CA GLU A 90 6.38 7.69 -4.52
C GLU A 90 5.41 6.64 -3.96
N LEU A 91 4.93 6.82 -2.72
CA LEU A 91 3.99 5.89 -2.08
C LEU A 91 2.66 5.81 -2.83
N ARG A 92 2.18 6.92 -3.41
CA ARG A 92 0.97 6.92 -4.26
C ARG A 92 1.21 6.16 -5.56
N ALA A 93 2.38 6.30 -6.18
CA ALA A 93 2.72 5.57 -7.38
C ALA A 93 2.79 4.06 -7.12
N GLU A 94 3.48 3.64 -6.05
CA GLU A 94 3.55 2.23 -5.64
C GLU A 94 2.16 1.65 -5.33
N LEU A 95 1.30 2.40 -4.63
CA LEU A 95 -0.07 1.97 -4.35
C LEU A 95 -0.87 1.74 -5.64
N MET A 96 -0.75 2.64 -6.61
CA MET A 96 -1.42 2.51 -7.91
C MET A 96 -0.91 1.29 -8.68
N GLU A 97 0.39 1.03 -8.66
CA GLU A 97 0.98 -0.18 -9.26
C GLU A 97 0.45 -1.44 -8.60
N LYS A 98 0.42 -1.50 -7.26
CA LYS A 98 -0.14 -2.64 -6.52
C LYS A 98 -1.62 -2.88 -6.78
N ILE A 99 -2.41 -1.81 -6.92
CA ILE A 99 -3.84 -1.93 -7.30
C ILE A 99 -3.96 -2.55 -8.70
N LYS A 100 -3.17 -2.08 -9.66
CA LYS A 100 -3.16 -2.60 -11.03
C LYS A 100 -2.77 -4.09 -11.07
N ASP A 101 -1.71 -4.47 -10.34
CA ASP A 101 -1.27 -5.86 -10.23
C ASP A 101 -2.37 -6.75 -9.63
N LEU A 102 -3.04 -6.26 -8.58
CA LEU A 102 -4.13 -6.97 -7.91
C LEU A 102 -5.33 -7.16 -8.84
N GLU A 103 -5.71 -6.14 -9.60
CA GLU A 103 -6.76 -6.24 -10.61
C GLU A 103 -6.42 -7.23 -11.73
N GLU A 104 -5.15 -7.26 -12.16
CA GLU A 104 -4.68 -8.21 -13.15
C GLU A 104 -4.73 -9.65 -12.63
N MET A 105 -4.25 -9.87 -11.40
CA MET A 105 -4.36 -11.18 -10.75
C MET A 105 -5.83 -11.61 -10.60
N LYS A 106 -6.73 -10.69 -10.22
CA LYS A 106 -8.17 -10.99 -10.16
C LYS A 106 -8.77 -11.39 -11.52
N ARG A 107 -8.25 -10.86 -12.63
CA ARG A 107 -8.69 -11.26 -13.98
C ARG A 107 -8.21 -12.67 -14.34
N GLN A 108 -6.99 -13.02 -13.94
CA GLN A 108 -6.37 -14.32 -14.23
C GLN A 108 -6.88 -15.46 -13.33
N VAL A 109 -7.22 -15.15 -12.08
CA VAL A 109 -7.73 -16.15 -11.14
C VAL A 109 -9.07 -16.69 -11.64
N LEU A 110 -9.16 -18.01 -11.74
CA LEU A 110 -10.38 -18.71 -12.09
C LEU A 110 -11.40 -18.47 -10.95
N THR A 111 -12.43 -17.68 -11.23
CA THR A 111 -13.47 -17.43 -10.23
C THR A 111 -14.30 -18.70 -10.00
N PRO A 112 -14.89 -18.88 -8.81
CA PRO A 112 -15.76 -20.03 -8.54
C PRO A 112 -16.86 -20.21 -9.59
N GLN A 113 -17.45 -19.11 -10.07
CA GLN A 113 -18.48 -19.16 -11.12
C GLN A 113 -17.93 -19.66 -12.46
N LYS A 114 -16.73 -19.21 -12.87
CA LYS A 114 -16.08 -19.71 -14.09
C LYS A 114 -15.73 -21.19 -13.95
N LEU A 115 -15.30 -21.63 -12.77
CA LEU A 115 -15.01 -23.04 -12.49
C LEU A 115 -16.26 -23.91 -12.54
N GLU A 116 -17.38 -23.44 -12.02
CA GLU A 116 -18.67 -24.13 -12.11
C GLU A 116 -19.13 -24.24 -13.57
N LEU A 117 -18.99 -23.18 -14.36
CA LEU A 117 -19.31 -23.20 -15.79
C LEU A 117 -18.48 -24.26 -16.55
N VAL A 118 -17.16 -24.29 -16.32
CA VAL A 118 -16.27 -25.27 -16.94
C VAL A 118 -16.62 -26.70 -16.51
N ARG A 119 -16.98 -26.91 -15.23
CA ARG A 119 -17.45 -28.22 -14.76
C ARG A 119 -18.74 -28.64 -15.43
N ALA A 120 -19.70 -27.73 -15.57
CA ALA A 120 -20.96 -28.01 -16.26
C ALA A 120 -20.73 -28.37 -17.75
N GLN A 121 -19.84 -27.65 -18.44
CA GLN A 121 -19.44 -27.96 -19.82
C GLN A 121 -18.79 -29.33 -19.92
N MET A 122 -17.83 -29.66 -19.05
CA MET A 122 -17.19 -30.97 -19.03
C MET A 122 -18.20 -32.10 -18.78
N GLN A 123 -19.16 -31.88 -17.88
CA GLN A 123 -20.20 -32.85 -17.60
C GLN A 123 -21.12 -33.08 -18.82
N GLN A 124 -21.47 -32.02 -19.54
CA GLN A 124 -22.34 -32.07 -20.71
C GLN A 124 -21.64 -32.65 -21.95
N GLU A 125 -20.41 -32.24 -22.23
CA GLU A 125 -19.69 -32.56 -23.46
C GLU A 125 -18.91 -33.88 -23.39
N LEU A 126 -18.48 -34.29 -22.21
CA LEU A 126 -17.65 -35.48 -22.01
C LEU A 126 -18.35 -36.53 -21.15
N GLU A 127 -18.70 -36.19 -19.91
CA GLU A 127 -19.13 -37.22 -18.94
C GLU A 127 -20.46 -37.87 -19.33
N ALA A 128 -21.47 -37.08 -19.73
CA ALA A 128 -22.78 -37.61 -20.11
C ALA A 128 -22.73 -38.46 -21.39
N PRO A 129 -22.09 -38.03 -22.50
CA PRO A 129 -21.92 -38.86 -23.69
C PRO A 129 -21.14 -40.14 -23.42
N MET A 130 -20.09 -40.07 -22.59
CA MET A 130 -19.30 -41.24 -22.23
C MET A 130 -20.15 -42.25 -21.45
N ARG A 131 -20.95 -41.77 -20.48
CA ARG A 131 -21.87 -42.60 -19.70
C ARG A 131 -22.90 -43.29 -20.58
N GLU A 132 -23.47 -42.57 -21.55
CA GLU A 132 -24.44 -43.14 -22.49
C GLU A 132 -23.80 -44.19 -23.40
N ARG A 133 -22.56 -43.94 -23.86
CA ARG A 133 -21.78 -44.95 -24.61
C ARG A 133 -21.53 -46.22 -23.80
N PHE A 134 -21.18 -46.11 -22.52
CA PHE A 134 -21.02 -47.29 -21.68
C PHE A 134 -22.32 -48.06 -21.50
N ARG A 135 -23.42 -47.34 -21.25
CA ARG A 135 -24.74 -47.96 -21.11
C ARG A 135 -25.17 -48.71 -22.37
N THR A 136 -25.01 -48.09 -23.54
CA THR A 136 -25.35 -48.72 -24.83
C THR A 136 -24.48 -49.95 -25.10
N LEU A 137 -23.18 -49.91 -24.77
CA LEU A 137 -22.31 -51.08 -24.85
C LEU A 137 -22.78 -52.21 -23.92
N ASP A 138 -23.15 -51.90 -22.67
CA ASP A 138 -23.64 -52.91 -21.73
C ASP A 138 -24.94 -53.56 -22.24
N GLU A 139 -25.86 -52.76 -22.80
CA GLU A 139 -27.10 -53.26 -23.42
C GLU A 139 -26.82 -54.15 -24.64
N GLU A 140 -25.81 -53.84 -25.45
CA GLU A 140 -25.36 -54.68 -26.56
C GLU A 140 -24.76 -56.01 -26.09
N VAL A 141 -23.93 -55.98 -25.04
CA VAL A 141 -23.34 -57.19 -24.45
C VAL A 141 -24.43 -58.13 -23.93
N GLU A 142 -25.43 -57.60 -23.22
CA GLU A 142 -26.55 -58.41 -22.72
C GLU A 142 -27.42 -58.96 -23.85
N ARG A 143 -27.62 -58.18 -24.93
CA ARG A 143 -28.34 -58.65 -26.12
C ARG A 143 -27.62 -59.83 -26.78
N TYR A 144 -26.32 -59.71 -27.02
CA TYR A 144 -25.53 -60.80 -27.62
C TYR A 144 -25.47 -62.04 -26.71
N ARG A 145 -25.43 -61.86 -25.39
CA ARG A 145 -25.54 -62.97 -24.44
C ARG A 145 -26.87 -63.70 -24.55
N ALA A 146 -27.98 -62.96 -24.65
CA ALA A 146 -29.30 -63.53 -24.80
C ALA A 146 -29.45 -64.29 -26.14
N GLU A 147 -28.99 -63.69 -27.24
CA GLU A 147 -28.99 -64.32 -28.56
C GLU A 147 -28.13 -65.58 -28.61
N TYR A 148 -26.92 -65.53 -28.04
CA TYR A 148 -26.04 -66.70 -27.93
C TYR A 148 -26.72 -67.83 -27.14
N ASN A 149 -27.33 -67.52 -25.99
CA ASN A 149 -28.02 -68.52 -25.18
C ASN A 149 -29.18 -69.15 -25.94
N LYS A 150 -30.00 -68.33 -26.63
CA LYS A 150 -31.10 -68.82 -27.47
C LYS A 150 -30.58 -69.77 -28.55
N LEU A 151 -29.57 -69.36 -29.31
CA LEU A 151 -28.98 -70.17 -30.38
C LEU A 151 -28.38 -71.47 -29.84
N ARG A 152 -27.75 -71.44 -28.66
CA ARG A 152 -27.23 -72.63 -27.98
C ARG A 152 -28.35 -73.62 -27.64
N TYR A 153 -29.49 -73.14 -27.14
CA TYR A 153 -30.65 -73.98 -26.86
C TYR A 153 -31.22 -74.59 -28.14
N GLU A 154 -31.43 -73.78 -29.18
CA GLU A 154 -31.92 -74.25 -30.49
C GLU A 154 -30.99 -75.30 -31.11
N HIS A 155 -29.68 -75.07 -31.07
CA HIS A 155 -28.68 -76.02 -31.55
C HIS A 155 -28.75 -77.35 -30.79
N THR A 156 -28.87 -77.30 -29.45
CA THR A 156 -28.96 -78.52 -28.63
C THR A 156 -30.24 -79.29 -28.92
N PHE A 157 -31.37 -78.58 -29.06
CA PHE A 157 -32.65 -79.17 -29.42
C PHE A 157 -32.58 -79.86 -30.79
N LEU A 158 -32.08 -79.15 -31.81
CA LEU A 158 -32.01 -79.68 -33.17
C LEU A 158 -31.04 -80.86 -33.30
N LYS A 159 -29.94 -80.84 -32.52
CA LYS A 159 -29.01 -81.97 -32.43
C LYS A 159 -29.70 -83.22 -31.86
N SER A 160 -30.50 -83.06 -30.80
CA SER A 160 -31.25 -84.17 -30.20
C SER A 160 -32.29 -84.74 -31.16
N GLU A 161 -33.05 -83.89 -31.88
CA GLU A 161 -34.01 -84.33 -32.90
C GLU A 161 -33.32 -85.10 -34.03
N PHE A 162 -32.15 -84.62 -34.48
CA PHE A 162 -31.36 -85.28 -35.50
C PHE A 162 -30.84 -86.65 -35.04
N GLU A 163 -30.31 -86.75 -33.82
CA GLU A 163 -29.86 -88.02 -33.23
C GLU A 163 -31.02 -89.01 -33.12
N HIS A 164 -32.19 -88.57 -32.64
CA HIS A 164 -33.39 -89.39 -32.57
C HIS A 164 -33.85 -89.90 -33.94
N GLN A 165 -33.93 -89.03 -34.95
CA GLN A 165 -34.32 -89.45 -36.31
C GLN A 165 -33.33 -90.45 -36.91
N LYS A 166 -32.03 -90.28 -36.64
CA LYS A 166 -30.99 -91.20 -37.10
C LYS A 166 -31.13 -92.58 -36.46
N GLU A 167 -31.44 -92.64 -35.17
CA GLU A 167 -31.70 -93.88 -34.44
C GLU A 167 -32.94 -94.60 -34.98
N GLU A 168 -34.05 -93.88 -35.16
CA GLU A 168 -35.29 -94.42 -35.74
C GLU A 168 -35.05 -94.99 -37.16
N PHE A 169 -34.32 -94.25 -38.01
CA PHE A 169 -33.97 -94.72 -39.35
C PHE A 169 -33.12 -96.00 -39.32
N THR A 170 -32.15 -96.06 -38.39
CA THR A 170 -31.29 -97.25 -38.23
C THR A 170 -32.13 -98.46 -37.82
N ARG A 171 -33.04 -98.29 -36.84
CA ARG A 171 -33.95 -99.35 -36.40
C ARG A 171 -34.84 -99.86 -37.54
N ILE A 172 -35.48 -98.96 -38.30
CA ILE A 172 -36.34 -99.34 -39.42
C ILE A 172 -35.53 -100.11 -40.48
N SER A 173 -34.32 -99.65 -40.82
CA SER A 173 -33.48 -100.33 -41.79
C SER A 173 -33.05 -101.73 -41.32
N GLU A 174 -32.77 -101.90 -40.03
CA GLU A 174 -32.47 -103.22 -39.44
C GLU A 174 -33.70 -104.14 -39.44
N GLU A 175 -34.89 -103.62 -39.09
CA GLU A 175 -36.16 -104.35 -39.17
C GLU A 175 -36.48 -104.81 -40.59
N GLU A 176 -36.28 -103.96 -41.60
CA GLU A 176 -36.49 -104.30 -43.02
C GLU A 176 -35.50 -105.36 -43.51
N LYS A 177 -34.22 -105.27 -43.12
CA LYS A 177 -33.21 -106.30 -43.44
C LYS A 177 -33.58 -107.65 -42.85
N MET A 178 -33.98 -107.69 -41.57
CA MET A 178 -34.39 -108.93 -40.91
C MET A 178 -35.61 -109.56 -41.59
N LYS A 179 -36.57 -108.75 -42.04
CA LYS A 179 -37.74 -109.25 -42.82
C LYS A 179 -37.29 -109.88 -44.14
N PHE A 180 -36.42 -109.23 -44.89
CA PHE A 180 -35.93 -109.74 -46.17
C PHE A 180 -35.08 -111.01 -46.01
N GLU A 181 -34.28 -111.13 -44.94
CA GLU A 181 -33.50 -112.34 -44.64
C GLU A 181 -34.38 -113.53 -44.19
N SER A 182 -35.64 -113.26 -43.81
CA SER A 182 -36.61 -114.28 -43.36
C SER A 182 -37.58 -114.77 -44.44
N GLU A 183 -37.53 -114.19 -45.65
CA GLU A 183 -38.25 -114.64 -46.86
C GLU A 183 -37.35 -115.52 -47.75
#